data_AF-A0A6B0X0T2-F1
#
_entry.id   AF-A0A6B0X0T2-F1
#
_cell.length_a   1.000
_cell.length_b   1.000
_cell.length_c   1.000
_cell.angle_alpha   90.00
_cell.angle_beta   90.00
_cell.angle_gamma   90.00
#
_symmetry.space_group_name_H-M   'P 1'
#
loop_
_entity.id
_entity.type
_entity.pdbx_description
1 polymer ?
#
loop_
_entity_poly.entity_id
_entity_poly.type
_entity_poly.pdbx_seq_one_letter_code
_entity_poly.pdbx_strand_id
1 'polypeptide(L)' 'VHQLLIAQNGIYILENLDLEELAKDQVYEFAFVFSPLRLKGGTGSPGNPIAVK' A
#
# COMPACT_ATOMS: atom_id res chain seq x y z
N VAL A 1 4.71 16.68 0.18
CA VAL A 1 4.79 15.32 -0.41
C VAL A 1 3.43 14.87 -0.93
N HIS A 2 2.38 14.75 -0.09
CA HIS A 2 1.04 14.30 -0.52
C HIS A 2 0.47 15.01 -1.75
N GLN A 3 0.56 16.34 -1.83
CA GLN A 3 0.07 17.11 -2.97
C GLN A 3 0.81 16.79 -4.28
N LEU A 4 2.13 16.59 -4.20
CA LEU A 4 2.94 16.19 -5.36
C LEU A 4 2.52 14.79 -5.84
N LEU A 5 2.44 13.81 -4.93
CA LEU A 5 2.15 12.43 -5.32
C LEU A 5 0.70 12.26 -5.78
N ILE A 6 -0.27 12.65 -4.96
CA ILE A 6 -1.69 12.37 -5.23
C ILE A 6 -2.26 13.36 -6.25
N ALA A 7 -2.25 14.66 -5.93
CA ALA A 7 -2.99 15.65 -6.72
C ALA A 7 -2.32 15.97 -8.06
N GLN A 8 -0.99 16.06 -8.08
CA GLN A 8 -0.25 16.41 -9.31
C GLN A 8 0.08 15.18 -10.17
N ASN A 9 0.32 14.01 -9.57
CA ASN A 9 0.82 12.83 -10.29
C ASN A 9 -0.09 11.59 -10.22
N GLY A 10 -1.19 11.61 -9.45
CA GLY A 10 -2.09 10.46 -9.34
C GLY A 10 -1.49 9.22 -8.65
N ILE A 11 -0.40 9.39 -7.90
CA ILE A 11 0.29 8.32 -7.18
C ILE A 11 -0.35 8.14 -5.80
N TYR A 12 -0.88 6.95 -5.55
CA TYR A 12 -1.46 6.59 -4.25
C TYR A 12 -0.39 6.40 -3.18
N ILE A 13 -0.77 6.67 -1.93
CA ILE A 13 0.09 6.49 -0.76
C ILE A 13 -0.53 5.37 0.09
N LEU A 14 0.31 4.44 0.53
CA LEU A 14 -0.04 3.40 1.49
C LEU A 14 0.84 3.59 2.74
N GLU A 15 0.21 3.81 3.89
CA GLU A 15 0.87 4.20 5.13
C GLU A 15 0.67 3.11 6.20
N ASN A 16 1.52 3.11 7.23
CA ASN A 16 1.42 2.23 8.40
C ASN A 16 1.47 0.72 8.08
N LEU A 17 2.34 0.31 7.15
CA LEU A 17 2.60 -1.10 6.89
C LEU A 17 3.49 -1.70 7.97
N ASP A 18 3.19 -2.94 8.35
CA ASP A 18 4.14 -3.80 9.05
C ASP A 18 4.99 -4.54 8.02
N LEU A 19 6.31 -4.35 8.11
CA LEU A 19 7.30 -4.91 7.20
C LEU A 19 8.38 -5.71 7.93
N GLU A 20 8.22 -5.97 9.24
CA GLU A 20 9.27 -6.57 10.07
C GLU A 20 9.69 -7.96 9.55
N GLU A 21 8.71 -8.80 9.21
CA GLU A 21 8.98 -10.15 8.69
C GLU A 21 9.69 -10.13 7.32
N LEU A 22 9.21 -9.30 6.38
CA LEU A 22 9.83 -9.17 5.05
C LEU A 22 11.27 -8.66 5.14
N ALA A 23 11.52 -7.70 6.04
CA ALA A 23 12.85 -7.15 6.26
C ALA A 23 13.79 -8.19 6.89
N LYS A 24 13.31 -8.94 7.88
CA LYS A 24 14.07 -10.03 8.51
C LYS A 24 14.46 -11.11 7.50
N ASP A 25 13.56 -11.45 6.59
CA ASP A 25 13.77 -12.49 5.58
C ASP A 25 14.49 -11.97 4.32
N GLN A 26 14.87 -10.68 4.28
CA GLN A 26 15.54 -10.03 3.16
C GLN A 26 14.78 -10.20 1.82
N VAL A 27 13.45 -10.15 1.88
CA VAL A 27 12.58 -10.28 0.71
C VAL A 27 12.32 -8.90 0.11
N TYR A 28 12.97 -8.62 -1.02
CA TYR A 28 12.89 -7.32 -1.71
C TYR A 28 12.00 -7.32 -2.94
N GLU A 29 11.69 -8.49 -3.49
CA GLU A 29 10.84 -8.66 -4.67
C GLU A 29 9.80 -9.74 -4.39
N PHE A 30 8.54 -9.40 -4.63
CA PHE A 30 7.38 -10.25 -4.38
C PHE A 30 6.17 -9.71 -5.15
N ALA A 31 5.19 -10.57 -5.39
CA ALA A 31 3.89 -10.13 -5.87
C ALA A 31 3.16 -9.41 -4.72
N PHE A 32 2.98 -8.10 -4.87
CA PHE A 32 2.21 -7.29 -3.93
C PHE A 32 0.72 -7.35 -4.28
N VAL A 33 -0.11 -7.74 -3.31
CA VAL A 33 -1.56 -7.82 -3.48
C VAL A 33 -2.23 -6.89 -2.48
N PHE A 34 -3.02 -5.95 -2.99
CA PHE A 34 -3.85 -5.05 -2.19
C PHE A 34 -5.23 -4.92 -2.80
N SER A 35 -6.27 -5.11 -1.98
CA SER A 35 -7.67 -4.94 -2.39
C SER A 35 -8.34 -3.92 -1.45
N PRO A 36 -8.62 -2.69 -1.93
CA PRO A 36 -9.33 -1.72 -1.11
C PRO A 36 -10.78 -2.17 -0.90
N LEU A 37 -11.34 -1.84 0.27
CA LEU A 37 -12.76 -2.00 0.54
C LEU A 37 -13.58 -1.16 -0.42
N ARG A 38 -14.75 -1.68 -0.82
CA ARG A 38 -15.70 -0.95 -1.67
C ARG A 38 -16.46 0.09 -0.85
N LEU A 39 -15.81 1.24 -0.61
CA LEU A 39 -16.38 2.36 0.13
C LEU A 39 -16.82 3.46 -0.83
N LYS A 40 -18.14 3.69 -0.92
CA LYS A 40 -18.68 4.77 -1.76
C LYS A 40 -18.33 6.13 -1.16
N GLY A 41 -17.65 6.99 -1.92
CA GLY A 41 -17.26 8.34 -1.49
C GLY A 41 -16.08 8.40 -0.52
N GLY A 42 -15.40 7.28 -0.24
CA GLY A 42 -14.19 7.27 0.57
C GLY A 42 -13.01 7.89 -0.17
N THR A 43 -12.17 8.64 0.56
CA THR A 43 -10.91 9.21 0.04
C THR A 43 -9.71 8.27 0.21
N GLY A 44 -9.91 7.15 0.88
CA GLY A 44 -8.94 6.08 1.11
C GLY A 44 -9.65 4.81 1.60
N SER A 45 -8.90 3.73 1.80
CA SER A 45 -9.39 2.48 2.35
C SER A 45 -8.38 1.88 3.32
N PRO A 46 -8.80 1.32 4.46
CA PRO A 46 -7.95 0.37 5.17
C PRO A 46 -7.74 -0.87 4.29
N GLY A 47 -6.72 -1.65 4.58
CA GLY A 47 -6.54 -2.95 3.96
C GLY A 47 -5.48 -3.78 4.67
N ASN A 48 -5.41 -5.05 4.27
CA ASN A 48 -4.42 -6.00 4.72
C ASN A 48 -3.64 -6.47 3.49
N PRO A 49 -2.60 -5.73 3.06
CA PRO A 49 -1.82 -6.12 1.89
C PRO A 49 -1.06 -7.41 2.17
N ILE A 50 -0.90 -8.23 1.13
CA ILE A 50 -0.19 -9.50 1.21
C ILE A 50 0.97 -9.48 0.23
N ALA A 51 2.13 -9.92 0.68
CA ALA A 51 3.27 -10.25 -0.15
C ALA A 51 3.26 -11.76 -0.47
N VAL A 52 3.30 -12.11 -1.76
CA VAL A 52 3.40 -13.50 -2.21
C VAL A 52 4.71 -13.67 -2.96
N LYS A 53 5.53 -14.64 -2.55
CA LYS A 53 6.78 -15.01 -3.21
C LYS A 53 6.57 -16.18 -4.15
#